data_AF-P77381-F1
#
_entry.id   AF-P77381-F1
#
_cell.length_a   1.000
_cell.length_b   1.000
_cell.length_c   1.000
_cell.angle_alpha   90.00
_cell.angle_beta   90.00
_cell.angle_gamma   90.00
#
_symmetry.space_group_name_H-M   'P 1'
#
loop_
_entity.id
_entity.type
_entity.pdbx_description
1 polymer ?
#
loop_
_entity_poly.entity_id
_entity_poly.type
_entity_poly.pdbx_seq_one_letter_code
_entity_poly.pdbx_strand_id
1 'polypeptide(L)'
;MKNCWKILDIEETTDVDIIRRAYLALLPSFHPETDPQGFKQLRQAYEEALRIAQSPAKSVWQPEEYEVAEHEILLAFRALLASDSERFLPSAWQRFIQQLNYCSMEEIDELRWSLCTIAMNTAHLSFECVVLLAERLRWLQEENTGEIDEEELESFLYAIAKGNVFNFQTILHLPVAVQNDTIDFYQMFARIWSSHPQWLTLYLAQHRAVIIPDDAKLHRNLLRWYSAGRLDIPELLDYAQSWRETEPDNEDAPYYEYAQRVYCGEGESLLAELCDYWREYPSTQADALMLQWCRQHRVDYYPLLVMMIEARDLVNDQGKPLLYVPGDSARTRFHLYEILSDEKLSALGRSLVEMVLHKGRKPRISLTRDTEHTLWPLYLVAKQLVQACQPTEESLMPIVSRLDAENRCPLEALIIRRLLIQAANFTEKQTVEPEPQPQPMPVDDGGPGCLGIIKIIFYIFIFAGLIGKILHLFG
;
A
#
# COMPACT_ATOMS: atom_id res chain seq x y z
N MET A 1 55.06 -40.62 -3.60
CA MET A 1 54.72 -40.79 -5.03
C MET A 1 53.23 -40.59 -5.17
N LYS A 2 52.79 -39.58 -5.92
CA LYS A 2 51.37 -39.19 -5.96
C LYS A 2 50.52 -40.29 -6.59
N ASN A 3 49.39 -40.60 -5.94
CA ASN A 3 48.54 -41.77 -6.23
C ASN A 3 47.90 -41.70 -7.64
N CYS A 4 47.67 -40.49 -8.17
CA CYS A 4 47.01 -40.27 -9.46
C CYS A 4 47.71 -40.93 -10.65
N TRP A 5 49.05 -40.87 -10.71
CA TRP A 5 49.84 -41.44 -11.82
C TRP A 5 49.73 -42.97 -11.89
N LYS A 6 49.66 -43.63 -10.73
CA LYS A 6 49.44 -45.09 -10.64
C LYS A 6 48.04 -45.50 -11.08
N ILE A 7 47.03 -44.68 -10.78
CA ILE A 7 45.63 -44.95 -11.17
C ILE A 7 45.45 -44.79 -12.69
N LEU A 8 46.14 -43.82 -13.30
CA LEU A 8 46.13 -43.59 -14.74
C LEU A 8 47.08 -44.52 -15.53
N ASP A 9 47.88 -45.34 -14.84
CA ASP A 9 48.88 -46.25 -15.42
C ASP A 9 49.88 -45.55 -16.37
N ILE A 10 50.36 -44.37 -15.98
CA ILE A 10 51.35 -43.58 -16.72
C ILE A 10 52.44 -43.04 -15.79
N GLU A 11 53.60 -42.71 -16.37
CA GLU A 11 54.63 -41.95 -15.67
C GLU A 11 54.20 -40.49 -15.47
N GLU A 12 54.75 -39.83 -14.44
CA GLU A 12 54.48 -38.43 -14.14
C GLU A 12 54.92 -37.54 -15.31
N THR A 13 53.98 -36.75 -15.83
CA THR A 13 54.20 -35.91 -17.02
C THR A 13 53.44 -34.60 -16.91
N THR A 14 53.93 -33.56 -17.59
CA THR A 14 53.24 -32.28 -17.77
C THR A 14 52.48 -32.21 -19.10
N ASP A 15 52.54 -33.26 -19.92
CA ASP A 15 51.84 -33.33 -21.21
C ASP A 15 50.37 -33.72 -20.99
N VAL A 16 49.49 -32.72 -21.14
CA VAL A 16 48.04 -32.85 -20.98
C VAL A 16 47.44 -33.87 -21.95
N ASP A 17 47.99 -34.03 -23.17
CA ASP A 17 47.45 -34.95 -24.17
C ASP A 17 47.80 -36.41 -23.85
N ILE A 18 48.91 -36.66 -23.15
CA ILE A 18 49.21 -38.00 -22.60
C ILE A 18 48.21 -38.35 -21.50
N ILE A 19 47.96 -37.42 -20.56
CA ILE A 19 47.04 -37.60 -19.43
C ILE A 19 45.61 -37.89 -19.92
N ARG A 20 45.14 -37.12 -20.91
CA ARG A 20 43.80 -37.31 -21.50
C ARG A 20 43.67 -38.67 -22.19
N ARG A 21 44.69 -39.09 -22.95
CA ARG A 21 44.67 -40.40 -23.63
C ARG A 21 44.63 -41.57 -22.65
N ALA A 22 45.41 -41.49 -21.56
CA ALA A 22 45.41 -42.52 -20.52
C ALA A 22 44.04 -42.66 -19.85
N TYR A 23 43.42 -41.54 -19.47
CA TYR A 23 42.08 -41.53 -18.91
C TYR A 23 41.04 -42.16 -19.85
N LEU A 24 41.03 -41.77 -21.13
CA LEU A 24 40.10 -42.32 -22.12
C LEU A 24 40.29 -43.82 -22.37
N ALA A 25 41.53 -44.33 -22.30
CA ALA A 25 41.83 -45.75 -22.45
C ALA A 25 41.29 -46.60 -21.27
N LEU A 26 41.19 -46.02 -20.07
CA LEU A 26 40.71 -46.70 -18.87
C LEU A 26 39.19 -46.62 -18.67
N LEU A 27 38.52 -45.64 -19.28
CA LEU A 27 37.06 -45.45 -19.17
C LEU A 27 36.22 -46.72 -19.44
N PRO A 28 36.50 -47.56 -20.45
CA PRO A 28 35.72 -48.77 -20.71
C PRO A 28 35.78 -49.79 -19.56
N SER A 29 36.88 -49.83 -18.81
CA SER A 29 37.06 -50.74 -17.67
C SER A 29 36.38 -50.25 -16.40
N PHE A 30 36.17 -48.93 -16.28
CA PHE A 30 35.58 -48.28 -15.12
C PHE A 30 34.31 -47.51 -15.50
N HIS A 31 33.35 -48.23 -16.10
CA HIS A 31 32.10 -47.60 -16.53
C HIS A 31 31.26 -47.17 -15.31
N PRO A 32 30.71 -45.94 -15.28
CA PRO A 32 30.02 -45.40 -14.09
C PRO A 32 28.81 -46.22 -13.65
N GLU A 33 28.18 -46.97 -14.55
CA GLU A 33 27.04 -47.84 -14.23
C GLU A 33 27.45 -49.18 -13.58
N THR A 34 28.63 -49.71 -13.91
CA THR A 34 29.10 -51.01 -13.41
C THR A 34 30.06 -50.86 -12.23
N ASP A 35 30.86 -49.78 -12.20
CA ASP A 35 31.79 -49.47 -11.11
C ASP A 35 31.79 -47.96 -10.78
N PRO A 36 30.78 -47.48 -10.04
CA PRO A 36 30.66 -46.07 -9.67
C PRO A 36 31.85 -45.57 -8.82
N GLN A 37 32.39 -46.43 -7.95
CA GLN A 37 33.51 -46.06 -7.07
C GLN A 37 34.83 -46.01 -7.83
N GLY A 38 35.10 -47.00 -8.69
CA GLY A 38 36.27 -46.99 -9.57
C GLY A 38 36.25 -45.82 -10.54
N PHE A 39 35.09 -45.49 -11.12
CA PHE A 39 34.94 -44.30 -11.97
C PHE A 39 35.27 -43.01 -11.21
N LYS A 40 34.77 -42.87 -9.97
CA LYS A 40 35.07 -41.71 -9.12
C LYS A 40 36.57 -41.57 -8.85
N GLN A 41 37.25 -42.67 -8.53
CA GLN A 41 38.69 -42.67 -8.29
C GLN A 41 39.49 -42.32 -9.55
N LEU A 42 39.10 -42.87 -10.71
CA LEU A 42 39.72 -42.57 -12.00
C LEU A 42 39.58 -41.08 -12.36
N ARG A 43 38.38 -40.51 -12.17
CA ARG A 43 38.12 -39.09 -12.43
C ARG A 43 38.90 -38.17 -11.50
N GLN A 44 38.95 -38.50 -10.21
CA GLN A 44 39.77 -37.74 -9.23
C GLN A 44 41.26 -37.80 -9.58
N ALA A 45 41.77 -38.96 -10.02
CA ALA A 45 43.14 -39.10 -10.47
C ALA A 45 43.43 -38.26 -11.72
N TYR A 46 42.50 -38.21 -12.68
CA TYR A 46 42.60 -37.38 -13.88
C TYR A 46 42.62 -35.88 -13.56
N GLU A 47 41.69 -35.41 -12.73
CA GLU A 47 41.62 -33.99 -12.31
C GLU A 47 42.87 -33.59 -11.54
N GLU A 48 43.37 -34.45 -10.64
CA GLU A 48 44.61 -34.20 -9.91
C GLU A 48 45.84 -34.21 -10.83
N ALA A 49 45.91 -35.12 -11.81
CA ALA A 49 47.00 -35.15 -12.79
C ALA A 49 47.01 -33.90 -13.67
N LEU A 50 45.84 -33.42 -14.12
CA LEU A 50 45.73 -32.16 -14.85
C LEU A 50 46.16 -30.97 -14.00
N ARG A 51 45.72 -30.92 -12.75
CA ARG A 51 46.12 -29.87 -11.80
C ARG A 51 47.64 -29.86 -11.63
N ILE A 52 48.28 -31.02 -11.53
CA ILE A 52 49.75 -31.12 -11.40
C ILE A 52 50.43 -30.69 -12.69
N ALA A 53 49.95 -31.14 -13.85
CA ALA A 53 50.54 -30.81 -15.15
C ALA A 53 50.41 -29.32 -15.49
N GLN A 54 49.30 -28.69 -15.10
CA GLN A 54 49.04 -27.27 -15.31
C GLN A 54 49.62 -26.38 -14.21
N SER A 55 50.05 -26.95 -13.08
CA SER A 55 50.74 -26.21 -12.03
C SER A 55 52.22 -26.07 -12.41
N PRO A 56 52.70 -24.87 -12.79
CA PRO A 56 54.09 -24.68 -13.14
C PRO A 56 54.97 -25.10 -11.96
N ALA A 57 56.03 -25.86 -12.28
CA ALA A 57 56.96 -26.44 -11.33
C ALA A 57 57.33 -25.44 -10.24
N LYS A 58 56.85 -25.77 -9.03
CA LYS A 58 57.08 -25.11 -7.75
C LYS A 58 58.56 -24.73 -7.58
N SER A 59 58.89 -23.49 -7.93
CA SER A 59 59.94 -22.79 -7.19
C SER A 59 59.37 -22.56 -5.79
N VAL A 60 60.18 -22.81 -4.77
CA VAL A 60 59.81 -22.77 -3.36
C VAL A 60 59.52 -21.32 -2.98
N TRP A 61 58.26 -20.90 -3.01
CA TRP A 61 57.83 -19.60 -2.50
C TRP A 61 56.86 -19.82 -1.35
N GLN A 62 57.24 -19.24 -0.21
CA GLN A 62 56.41 -19.07 0.97
C GLN A 62 55.16 -18.29 0.54
N PRO A 63 54.00 -18.46 1.18
CA PRO A 63 52.79 -17.71 0.84
C PRO A 63 53.02 -16.24 1.21
N GLU A 64 53.67 -15.53 0.29
CA GLU A 64 53.56 -14.10 0.18
C GLU A 64 52.12 -13.90 -0.29
N GLU A 65 51.27 -13.50 0.65
CA GLU A 65 49.96 -12.93 0.40
C GLU A 65 50.19 -11.72 -0.53
N TYR A 66 50.27 -11.99 -1.84
CA TYR A 66 50.15 -10.96 -2.85
C TYR A 66 48.69 -10.51 -2.78
N GLU A 67 48.41 -9.54 -1.89
CA GLU A 67 47.28 -8.63 -2.07
C GLU A 67 47.39 -8.13 -3.51
N VAL A 68 46.53 -8.66 -4.39
CA VAL A 68 46.34 -8.07 -5.72
C VAL A 68 45.90 -6.64 -5.44
N ALA A 69 46.78 -5.68 -5.71
CA ALA A 69 46.51 -4.28 -5.46
C ALA A 69 45.19 -3.92 -6.15
N GLU A 70 44.19 -3.55 -5.34
CA GLU A 70 42.89 -3.20 -5.87
C GLU A 70 43.02 -1.99 -6.80
N HIS A 71 42.30 -2.02 -7.92
CA HIS A 71 42.36 -0.96 -8.93
C HIS A 71 42.01 0.41 -8.34
N GLU A 72 42.78 1.46 -8.68
CA GLU A 72 42.66 2.79 -8.07
C GLU A 72 41.24 3.38 -8.17
N ILE A 73 40.54 3.14 -9.28
CA ILE A 73 39.14 3.54 -9.46
C ILE A 73 38.20 2.88 -8.43
N LEU A 74 38.40 1.59 -8.11
CA LEU A 74 37.59 0.88 -7.13
C LEU A 74 37.86 1.41 -5.72
N LEU A 75 39.11 1.78 -5.42
CA LEU A 75 39.49 2.46 -4.18
C LEU A 75 38.85 3.85 -4.08
N ALA A 76 38.90 4.64 -5.16
CA ALA A 76 38.27 5.95 -5.24
C ALA A 76 36.75 5.86 -5.07
N PHE A 77 36.11 4.84 -5.63
CA PHE A 77 34.68 4.63 -5.48
C PHE A 77 34.31 4.29 -4.03
N ARG A 78 35.05 3.40 -3.36
CA ARG A 78 34.84 3.12 -1.94
C ARG A 78 35.06 4.34 -1.06
N ALA A 79 36.07 5.15 -1.37
CA ALA A 79 36.30 6.41 -0.65
C ALA A 79 35.12 7.39 -0.81
N LEU A 80 34.53 7.49 -2.00
CA LEU A 80 33.32 8.29 -2.23
C LEU A 80 32.13 7.75 -1.41
N LEU A 81 31.90 6.44 -1.43
CA LEU A 81 30.81 5.81 -0.68
C LEU A 81 30.97 5.92 0.85
N ALA A 82 32.21 5.92 1.32
CA ALA A 82 32.56 6.11 2.73
C ALA A 82 32.57 7.58 3.16
N SER A 83 32.45 8.53 2.23
CA SER A 83 32.48 9.96 2.56
C SER A 83 31.19 10.42 3.22
N ASP A 84 31.30 10.91 4.46
CA ASP A 84 30.19 11.41 5.27
C ASP A 84 29.42 12.57 4.62
N SER A 85 30.05 13.33 3.73
CA SER A 85 29.51 14.54 3.11
C SER A 85 29.27 14.42 1.61
N GLU A 86 29.98 13.54 0.91
CA GLU A 86 29.92 13.46 -0.55
C GLU A 86 29.07 12.30 -1.08
N ARG A 87 28.87 11.23 -0.30
CA ARG A 87 28.23 9.98 -0.76
C ARG A 87 26.82 10.14 -1.33
N PHE A 88 26.10 11.21 -0.96
CA PHE A 88 24.74 11.50 -1.44
C PHE A 88 24.66 12.72 -2.37
N LEU A 89 25.79 13.31 -2.76
CA LEU A 89 25.82 14.49 -3.63
C LEU A 89 25.98 14.07 -5.10
N PRO A 90 25.00 14.37 -5.98
CA PRO A 90 25.13 14.08 -7.41
C PRO A 90 26.39 14.69 -8.05
N SER A 91 26.81 15.86 -7.58
CA SER A 91 28.02 16.55 -8.07
C SER A 91 29.31 15.81 -7.74
N ALA A 92 29.40 15.14 -6.58
CA ALA A 92 30.56 14.32 -6.23
C ALA A 92 30.63 13.06 -7.08
N TRP A 93 29.49 12.43 -7.34
CA TRP A 93 29.38 11.27 -8.24
C TRP A 93 29.72 11.63 -9.69
N GLN A 94 29.29 12.81 -10.17
CA GLN A 94 29.71 13.31 -11.48
C GLN A 94 31.22 13.53 -11.56
N ARG A 95 31.86 14.02 -10.48
CA ARG A 95 33.31 14.16 -10.41
C ARG A 95 34.02 12.80 -10.47
N PHE A 96 33.50 11.80 -9.77
CA PHE A 96 33.99 10.42 -9.89
C PHE A 96 33.82 9.87 -11.32
N ILE A 97 32.65 10.08 -11.93
CA ILE A 97 32.38 9.68 -13.33
C ILE A 97 33.34 10.37 -14.31
N GLN A 98 33.76 11.61 -14.05
CA GLN A 98 34.78 12.28 -14.85
C GLN A 98 36.15 11.57 -14.77
N GLN A 99 36.48 10.94 -13.64
CA GLN A 99 37.72 10.15 -13.52
C GLN A 99 37.70 8.91 -14.42
N LEU A 100 36.53 8.27 -14.57
CA LEU A 100 36.33 7.14 -15.48
C LEU A 100 36.60 7.50 -16.95
N ASN A 101 36.52 8.78 -17.33
CA ASN A 101 36.82 9.21 -18.70
C ASN A 101 38.31 9.18 -19.03
N TYR A 102 39.19 9.00 -18.03
CA TYR A 102 40.62 8.81 -18.23
C TYR A 102 41.02 7.33 -18.38
N CYS A 103 40.12 6.41 -18.05
CA CYS A 103 40.32 4.97 -18.27
C CYS A 103 40.10 4.62 -19.74
N SER A 104 40.82 3.60 -20.21
CA SER A 104 40.58 2.95 -21.50
C SER A 104 39.25 2.19 -21.50
N MET A 105 38.77 1.83 -22.69
CA MET A 105 37.53 1.05 -22.83
C MET A 105 37.67 -0.33 -22.19
N GLU A 106 38.81 -0.99 -22.35
CA GLU A 106 39.08 -2.31 -21.75
C GLU A 106 39.06 -2.24 -20.22
N GLU A 107 39.71 -1.23 -19.63
CA GLU A 107 39.65 -1.00 -18.18
C GLU A 107 38.21 -0.73 -17.71
N ILE A 108 37.42 0.04 -18.46
CA ILE A 108 36.02 0.28 -18.10
C ILE A 108 35.19 -1.00 -18.14
N ASP A 109 35.43 -1.87 -19.12
CA ASP A 109 34.73 -3.15 -19.23
C ASP A 109 35.10 -4.09 -18.07
N GLU A 110 36.38 -4.15 -17.68
CA GLU A 110 36.85 -4.90 -16.50
C GLU A 110 36.27 -4.36 -15.18
N LEU A 111 36.12 -3.04 -15.06
CA LEU A 111 35.65 -2.38 -13.83
C LEU A 111 34.12 -2.34 -13.70
N ARG A 112 33.38 -2.50 -14.79
CA ARG A 112 31.94 -2.25 -14.88
C ARG A 112 31.15 -2.99 -13.80
N TRP A 113 31.32 -4.30 -13.76
CA TRP A 113 30.58 -5.18 -12.86
C TRP A 113 31.19 -5.21 -11.46
N SER A 114 32.49 -4.95 -11.33
CA SER A 114 33.12 -4.70 -10.03
C SER A 114 32.51 -3.47 -9.34
N LEU A 115 32.32 -2.37 -10.07
CA LEU A 115 31.66 -1.17 -9.57
C LEU A 115 30.18 -1.43 -9.23
N CYS A 116 29.48 -2.19 -10.07
CA CYS A 116 28.10 -2.60 -9.81
C CYS A 116 27.98 -3.43 -8.52
N THR A 117 28.85 -4.42 -8.35
CA THR A 117 28.92 -5.27 -7.16
C THR A 117 29.19 -4.45 -5.89
N ILE A 118 30.10 -3.47 -5.95
CA ILE A 118 30.35 -2.58 -4.81
C ILE A 118 29.09 -1.78 -4.46
N ALA A 119 28.40 -1.24 -5.47
CA ALA A 119 27.16 -0.48 -5.26
C ALA A 119 26.05 -1.36 -4.67
N MET A 120 25.83 -2.57 -5.19
CA MET A 120 24.83 -3.53 -4.68
C MET A 120 25.07 -3.89 -3.21
N ASN A 121 26.34 -3.98 -2.80
CA ASN A 121 26.73 -4.31 -1.43
C ASN A 121 26.81 -3.09 -0.50
N THR A 122 26.43 -1.91 -0.97
CA THR A 122 26.44 -0.69 -0.16
C THR A 122 25.09 -0.51 0.56
N ALA A 123 25.11 -0.49 1.89
CA ALA A 123 23.90 -0.38 2.71
C ALA A 123 23.15 0.96 2.51
N HIS A 124 23.85 2.08 2.66
CA HIS A 124 23.26 3.43 2.54
C HIS A 124 23.64 4.04 1.20
N LEU A 125 22.90 3.69 0.15
CA LEU A 125 23.16 4.14 -1.23
C LEU A 125 22.13 5.17 -1.71
N SER A 126 22.60 6.30 -2.24
CA SER A 126 21.74 7.22 -2.99
C SER A 126 21.48 6.63 -4.38
N PHE A 127 20.21 6.29 -4.65
CA PHE A 127 19.77 5.74 -5.92
C PHE A 127 19.80 6.80 -7.01
N GLU A 128 19.49 8.05 -6.68
CA GLU A 128 19.67 9.17 -7.61
C GLU A 128 21.12 9.25 -8.10
N CYS A 129 22.08 9.09 -7.19
CA CYS A 129 23.50 9.16 -7.55
C CYS A 129 23.98 7.92 -8.31
N VAL A 130 23.57 6.71 -7.89
CA VAL A 130 24.00 5.48 -8.57
C VAL A 130 23.40 5.35 -9.96
N VAL A 131 22.22 5.91 -10.22
CA VAL A 131 21.64 5.96 -11.58
C VAL A 131 22.58 6.70 -12.54
N LEU A 132 23.24 7.78 -12.12
CA LEU A 132 24.23 8.48 -12.96
C LEU A 132 25.40 7.55 -13.35
N LEU A 133 25.84 6.71 -12.41
CA LEU A 133 26.90 5.74 -12.66
C LEU A 133 26.41 4.59 -13.55
N ALA A 134 25.21 4.08 -13.27
CA ALA A 134 24.57 3.00 -14.03
C ALA A 134 24.34 3.39 -15.50
N GLU A 135 23.94 4.64 -15.75
CA GLU A 135 23.80 5.18 -17.10
C GLU A 135 25.16 5.31 -17.79
N ARG A 136 26.17 5.83 -17.08
CA ARG A 136 27.53 5.98 -17.64
C ARG A 136 28.16 4.64 -18.02
N LEU A 137 27.93 3.62 -17.20
CA LEU A 137 28.43 2.25 -17.36
C LEU A 137 27.43 1.32 -18.06
N ARG A 138 26.30 1.86 -18.54
CA ARG A 138 25.28 1.14 -19.32
C ARG A 138 24.84 -0.19 -18.71
N TRP A 139 24.62 -0.24 -17.40
CA TRP A 139 24.27 -1.50 -16.71
C TRP A 139 22.95 -2.13 -17.20
N LEU A 140 22.06 -1.34 -17.84
CA LEU A 140 20.81 -1.83 -18.41
C LEU A 140 20.94 -2.36 -19.84
N GLN A 141 21.96 -1.93 -20.59
CA GLN A 141 22.06 -2.20 -22.02
C GLN A 141 23.07 -3.31 -22.35
N GLU A 142 23.93 -3.66 -21.40
CA GLU A 142 25.06 -4.55 -21.64
C GLU A 142 24.81 -5.90 -20.99
N GLU A 143 25.14 -6.95 -21.74
CA GLU A 143 24.95 -8.32 -21.28
C GLU A 143 25.89 -8.59 -20.12
N ASN A 144 25.31 -8.92 -18.97
CA ASN A 144 26.04 -9.40 -17.82
C ASN A 144 26.75 -10.71 -18.21
N THR A 145 28.08 -10.69 -18.18
CA THR A 145 28.97 -11.78 -18.59
C THR A 145 28.96 -12.98 -17.62
N GLY A 146 27.96 -13.06 -16.74
CA GLY A 146 27.85 -14.04 -15.66
C GLY A 146 28.64 -13.67 -14.40
N GLU A 147 29.05 -12.40 -14.27
CA GLU A 147 29.78 -11.90 -13.09
C GLU A 147 28.86 -11.64 -11.90
N ILE A 148 27.61 -11.26 -12.18
CA ILE A 148 26.57 -11.01 -11.17
C ILE A 148 25.41 -11.97 -11.46
N ASP A 149 24.67 -12.39 -10.43
CA ASP A 149 23.42 -13.11 -10.64
C ASP A 149 22.39 -12.23 -11.35
N GLU A 150 21.71 -12.76 -12.37
CA GLU A 150 20.76 -11.98 -13.20
C GLU A 150 19.56 -11.48 -12.37
N GLU A 151 19.04 -12.30 -11.45
CA GLU A 151 17.90 -11.92 -10.61
C GLU A 151 18.30 -10.83 -9.62
N GLU A 152 19.49 -10.94 -9.02
CA GLU A 152 20.03 -9.90 -8.14
C GLU A 152 20.26 -8.57 -8.88
N LEU A 153 20.82 -8.63 -10.09
CA LEU A 153 21.05 -7.45 -10.91
C LEU A 153 19.72 -6.79 -11.32
N GLU A 154 18.75 -7.55 -11.81
CA GLU A 154 17.43 -7.03 -12.19
C GLU A 154 16.72 -6.37 -10.99
N SER A 155 16.74 -7.03 -9.84
CA SER A 155 16.15 -6.52 -8.60
C SER A 155 16.80 -5.21 -8.17
N PHE A 156 18.13 -5.12 -8.25
CA PHE A 156 18.88 -3.90 -7.97
C PHE A 156 18.55 -2.77 -8.95
N LEU A 157 18.55 -3.05 -10.25
CA LEU A 157 18.23 -2.08 -11.30
C LEU A 157 16.79 -1.57 -11.18
N TYR A 158 15.84 -2.44 -10.83
CA TYR A 158 14.46 -2.05 -10.53
C TYR A 158 14.39 -1.14 -9.29
N ALA A 159 15.13 -1.47 -8.22
CA ALA A 159 15.16 -0.69 -6.99
C ALA A 159 15.70 0.73 -7.21
N ILE A 160 16.81 0.87 -7.94
CA ILE A 160 17.41 2.19 -8.21
C ILE A 160 16.50 3.04 -9.12
N ALA A 161 15.80 2.42 -10.06
CA ALA A 161 14.83 3.11 -10.93
C ALA A 161 13.62 3.64 -10.16
N LYS A 162 13.17 2.92 -9.11
CA LYS A 162 12.11 3.40 -8.21
C LYS A 162 12.54 4.63 -7.38
N GLY A 163 13.84 4.77 -7.14
CA GLY A 163 14.44 5.87 -6.40
C GLY A 163 14.33 5.74 -4.88
N ASN A 164 15.02 6.62 -4.15
CA ASN A 164 15.01 6.62 -2.69
C ASN A 164 13.64 7.01 -2.11
N VAL A 165 13.42 6.61 -0.86
CA VAL A 165 12.20 6.95 -0.10
C VAL A 165 12.06 8.46 0.14
N PHE A 166 13.20 9.15 0.27
CA PHE A 166 13.33 10.61 0.40
C PHE A 166 14.69 11.06 -0.13
N ASN A 167 14.88 12.36 -0.36
CA ASN A 167 16.16 12.92 -0.76
C ASN A 167 17.18 12.90 0.40
N PHE A 168 18.20 12.04 0.32
CA PHE A 168 19.21 11.89 1.37
C PHE A 168 20.09 13.14 1.55
N GLN A 169 20.09 14.09 0.61
CA GLN A 169 20.81 15.35 0.77
C GLN A 169 20.23 16.21 1.91
N THR A 170 18.94 16.05 2.21
CA THR A 170 18.23 16.80 3.27
C THR A 170 18.80 16.54 4.68
N ILE A 171 19.47 15.40 4.87
CA ILE A 171 20.03 14.98 6.17
C ILE A 171 21.56 15.07 6.24
N LEU A 172 22.24 15.53 5.19
CA LEU A 172 23.72 15.60 5.14
C LEU A 172 24.34 16.48 6.24
N HIS A 173 23.58 17.42 6.78
CA HIS A 173 24.02 18.30 7.87
C HIS A 173 24.07 17.58 9.24
N LEU A 174 23.53 16.36 9.33
CA LEU A 174 23.47 15.55 10.55
C LEU A 174 24.70 14.63 10.68
N PRO A 175 25.04 14.17 11.90
CA PRO A 175 26.07 13.14 12.08
C PRO A 175 25.75 11.84 11.34
N VAL A 176 26.76 11.15 10.81
CA VAL A 176 26.61 9.93 9.99
C VAL A 176 25.75 8.86 10.65
N ALA A 177 25.94 8.62 11.94
CA ALA A 177 25.15 7.62 12.68
C ALA A 177 23.65 7.96 12.64
N VAL A 178 23.30 9.24 12.73
CA VAL A 178 21.93 9.74 12.65
C VAL A 178 21.41 9.67 11.22
N GLN A 179 22.25 10.01 10.23
CA GLN A 179 21.88 9.86 8.83
C GLN A 179 21.49 8.41 8.51
N ASN A 180 22.35 7.45 8.88
CA ASN A 180 22.16 6.03 8.63
C ASN A 180 20.89 5.51 9.32
N ASP A 181 20.68 5.82 10.61
CA ASP A 181 19.47 5.41 11.33
C ASP A 181 18.19 5.98 10.69
N THR A 182 18.23 7.23 10.22
CA THR A 182 17.10 7.87 9.53
C THR A 182 16.79 7.17 8.21
N ILE A 183 17.82 6.83 7.43
CA ILE A 183 17.66 6.09 6.17
C ILE A 183 17.06 4.70 6.44
N ASP A 184 17.65 3.95 7.38
CA ASP A 184 17.20 2.61 7.74
C ASP A 184 15.75 2.63 8.21
N PHE A 185 15.37 3.62 9.02
CA PHE A 185 14.01 3.78 9.50
C PHE A 185 13.00 3.91 8.36
N TYR A 186 13.21 4.86 7.44
CA TYR A 186 12.24 5.13 6.38
C TYR A 186 12.25 4.08 5.27
N GLN A 187 13.40 3.46 4.99
CA GLN A 187 13.45 2.31 4.10
C GLN A 187 12.68 1.12 4.67
N MET A 188 12.87 0.82 5.95
CA MET A 188 12.12 -0.22 6.63
C MET A 188 10.63 0.12 6.71
N PHE A 189 10.27 1.37 7.03
CA PHE A 189 8.89 1.84 7.05
C PHE A 189 8.23 1.62 5.68
N ALA A 190 8.86 2.08 4.60
CA ALA A 190 8.34 1.95 3.25
C ALA A 190 8.17 0.47 2.84
N ARG A 191 9.10 -0.40 3.25
CA ARG A 191 9.03 -1.85 3.02
C ARG A 191 7.89 -2.51 3.79
N ILE A 192 7.72 -2.16 5.06
CA ILE A 192 6.59 -2.62 5.88
C ILE A 192 5.29 -2.19 5.22
N TRP A 193 5.18 -0.92 4.82
CA TRP A 193 4.00 -0.42 4.13
C TRP A 193 3.67 -1.20 2.86
N SER A 194 4.68 -1.46 2.01
CA SER A 194 4.45 -2.13 0.72
C SER A 194 4.11 -3.61 0.83
N SER A 195 4.66 -4.30 1.84
CA SER A 195 4.63 -5.78 1.87
C SER A 195 3.90 -6.36 3.07
N HIS A 196 3.91 -5.67 4.21
CA HIS A 196 3.34 -6.16 5.47
C HIS A 196 2.70 -5.01 6.27
N PRO A 197 1.72 -4.27 5.73
CA PRO A 197 1.16 -3.08 6.38
C PRO A 197 0.58 -3.37 7.77
N GLN A 198 0.16 -4.61 8.04
CA GLN A 198 -0.29 -5.06 9.37
C GLN A 198 0.78 -4.96 10.47
N TRP A 199 2.07 -4.84 10.13
CA TRP A 199 3.16 -4.69 11.10
C TRP A 199 3.47 -3.23 11.40
N LEU A 200 2.86 -2.27 10.69
CA LEU A 200 3.18 -0.86 10.84
C LEU A 200 2.98 -0.36 12.26
N THR A 201 1.84 -0.67 12.89
CA THR A 201 1.55 -0.25 14.27
C THR A 201 2.57 -0.79 15.26
N LEU A 202 3.00 -2.05 15.10
CA LEU A 202 4.02 -2.66 15.96
C LEU A 202 5.39 -2.03 15.76
N TYR A 203 5.73 -1.67 14.52
CA TYR A 203 6.98 -1.00 14.21
C TYR A 203 7.03 0.41 14.81
N LEU A 204 5.93 1.15 14.71
CA LEU A 204 5.82 2.51 15.26
C LEU A 204 5.71 2.55 16.79
N ALA A 205 5.28 1.46 17.43
CA ALA A 205 5.25 1.36 18.88
C ALA A 205 6.65 1.26 19.52
N GLN A 206 7.71 1.09 18.73
CA GLN A 206 9.07 1.00 19.24
C GLN A 206 9.55 2.37 19.72
N HIS A 207 10.01 2.45 20.98
CA HIS A 207 10.52 3.69 21.55
C HIS A 207 11.81 4.12 20.83
N ARG A 208 11.74 5.21 20.07
CA ARG A 208 12.88 5.78 19.34
C ARG A 208 12.70 7.28 19.11
N ALA A 209 13.80 7.97 18.84
CA ALA A 209 13.78 9.31 18.25
C ALA A 209 13.87 9.17 16.73
N VAL A 210 12.99 9.85 15.99
CA VAL A 210 12.99 9.88 14.52
C VAL A 210 13.08 11.33 14.10
N ILE A 211 13.96 11.60 13.13
CA ILE A 211 14.00 12.89 12.44
C ILE A 211 13.13 12.78 11.21
N ILE A 212 12.33 13.80 10.93
CA ILE A 212 11.58 13.92 9.68
C ILE A 212 12.42 14.77 8.70
N PRO A 213 13.01 14.18 7.65
CA PRO A 213 13.72 14.90 6.61
C PRO A 213 12.80 15.90 5.91
N ASP A 214 13.30 17.10 5.62
CA ASP A 214 12.55 18.13 4.89
C ASP A 214 12.43 17.77 3.39
N ASP A 215 11.56 16.80 3.10
CA ASP A 215 11.33 16.25 1.78
C ASP A 215 9.82 16.15 1.51
N ALA A 216 9.34 16.96 0.57
CA ALA A 216 7.91 17.05 0.27
C ALA A 216 7.29 15.71 -0.19
N LYS A 217 8.06 14.86 -0.90
CA LYS A 217 7.60 13.54 -1.34
C LYS A 217 7.43 12.61 -0.13
N LEU A 218 8.37 12.64 0.80
CA LEU A 218 8.30 11.91 2.06
C LEU A 218 7.12 12.36 2.90
N HIS A 219 6.92 13.67 3.09
CA HIS A 219 5.80 14.19 3.88
C HIS A 219 4.45 13.71 3.33
N ARG A 220 4.24 13.78 2.01
CA ARG A 220 3.02 13.26 1.37
C ARG A 220 2.86 11.75 1.58
N ASN A 221 3.94 10.99 1.45
CA ASN A 221 3.91 9.56 1.69
C ASN A 221 3.57 9.23 3.15
N LEU A 222 4.16 9.93 4.11
CA LEU A 222 3.86 9.75 5.53
C LEU A 222 2.41 10.11 5.83
N LEU A 223 1.91 11.26 5.36
CA LEU A 223 0.50 11.63 5.49
C LEU A 223 -0.43 10.53 4.94
N ARG A 224 -0.09 9.95 3.78
CA ARG A 224 -0.82 8.82 3.19
C ARG A 224 -0.79 7.58 4.08
N TRP A 225 0.39 7.16 4.51
CA TRP A 225 0.59 5.93 5.27
C TRP A 225 -0.05 5.99 6.66
N TYR A 226 0.15 7.09 7.38
CA TYR A 226 -0.44 7.30 8.70
C TYR A 226 -1.97 7.40 8.61
N SER A 227 -2.50 8.16 7.65
CA SER A 227 -3.96 8.31 7.49
C SER A 227 -4.64 7.00 7.11
N ALA A 228 -4.01 6.20 6.26
CA ALA A 228 -4.52 4.88 5.90
C ALA A 228 -4.44 3.88 7.07
N GLY A 229 -3.43 4.01 7.94
CA GLY A 229 -3.33 3.30 9.21
C GLY A 229 -4.27 3.80 10.31
N ARG A 230 -5.01 4.90 10.08
CA ARG A 230 -5.78 5.64 11.10
C ARG A 230 -4.94 6.07 12.30
N LEU A 231 -3.70 6.47 12.02
CA LEU A 231 -2.72 6.93 12.99
C LEU A 231 -2.53 8.44 12.85
N ASP A 232 -2.28 9.10 13.98
CA ASP A 232 -1.90 10.49 14.06
C ASP A 232 -0.39 10.69 13.88
N ILE A 233 -0.03 11.82 13.26
CA ILE A 233 1.33 12.34 13.23
C ILE A 233 1.27 13.88 13.29
N PRO A 234 1.22 14.47 14.50
CA PRO A 234 1.02 15.91 14.67
C PRO A 234 2.16 16.74 14.06
N GLU A 235 3.37 16.18 13.97
CA GLU A 235 4.55 16.82 13.37
C GLU A 235 4.36 17.10 11.87
N LEU A 236 3.35 16.49 11.21
CA LEU A 236 3.06 16.71 9.79
C LEU A 236 1.86 17.62 9.51
N LEU A 237 1.21 18.21 10.53
CA LEU A 237 0.06 19.09 10.32
C LEU A 237 0.43 20.34 9.51
N ASP A 238 1.54 20.99 9.86
CA ASP A 238 2.04 22.17 9.13
C ASP A 238 2.36 21.83 7.67
N TYR A 239 2.92 20.64 7.43
CA TYR A 239 3.21 20.15 6.08
C TYR A 239 1.95 19.81 5.29
N ALA A 240 0.90 19.30 5.94
CA ALA A 240 -0.39 19.04 5.29
C ALA A 240 -1.07 20.34 4.85
N GLN A 241 -1.06 21.36 5.71
CA GLN A 241 -1.58 22.70 5.38
C GLN A 241 -0.78 23.32 4.22
N SER A 242 0.55 23.29 4.31
CA SER A 242 1.43 23.78 3.25
C SER A 242 1.20 23.06 1.91
N TRP A 243 0.92 21.75 1.93
CA TRP A 243 0.59 20.99 0.72
C TRP A 243 -0.71 21.49 0.09
N ARG A 244 -1.77 21.71 0.88
CA ARG A 244 -3.04 22.26 0.38
C ARG A 244 -2.89 23.66 -0.20
N GLU A 245 -2.08 24.51 0.43
CA GLU A 245 -1.80 25.87 -0.06
C GLU A 245 -1.01 25.87 -1.37
N THR A 246 -0.07 24.94 -1.51
CA THR A 246 0.81 24.84 -2.69
C THR A 246 0.09 24.17 -3.88
N GLU A 247 -0.82 23.24 -3.61
CA GLU A 247 -1.53 22.45 -4.62
C GLU A 247 -3.07 22.53 -4.40
N PRO A 248 -3.70 23.70 -4.63
CA PRO A 248 -5.13 23.88 -4.36
C PRO A 248 -6.04 23.03 -5.26
N ASP A 249 -5.57 22.66 -6.46
CA ASP A 249 -6.31 21.81 -7.40
C ASP A 249 -6.21 20.31 -7.07
N ASN A 250 -5.39 19.94 -6.08
CA ASN A 250 -5.18 18.55 -5.69
C ASN A 250 -6.22 18.10 -4.67
N GLU A 251 -7.20 17.30 -5.11
CA GLU A 251 -8.28 16.78 -4.26
C GLU A 251 -7.79 15.89 -3.10
N ASP A 252 -6.61 15.28 -3.21
CA ASP A 252 -6.01 14.48 -2.13
C ASP A 252 -5.55 15.35 -0.94
N ALA A 253 -5.02 16.55 -1.22
CA ALA A 253 -4.40 17.41 -0.22
C ALA A 253 -5.36 17.76 0.94
N PRO A 254 -6.60 18.25 0.71
CA PRO A 254 -7.52 18.53 1.80
C PRO A 254 -7.92 17.25 2.55
N TYR A 255 -8.03 16.10 1.86
CA TYR A 255 -8.35 14.84 2.54
C TYR A 255 -7.29 14.49 3.60
N TYR A 256 -6.00 14.52 3.24
CA TYR A 256 -4.94 14.13 4.18
C TYR A 256 -4.74 15.16 5.30
N GLU A 257 -4.97 16.44 5.04
CA GLU A 257 -5.01 17.47 6.09
C GLU A 257 -6.11 17.16 7.12
N TYR A 258 -7.36 17.02 6.67
CA TYR A 258 -8.48 16.74 7.57
C TYR A 258 -8.34 15.38 8.24
N ALA A 259 -7.82 14.36 7.55
CA ALA A 259 -7.56 13.06 8.13
C ALA A 259 -6.62 13.17 9.33
N GLN A 260 -5.50 13.87 9.19
CA GLN A 260 -4.57 14.05 10.29
C GLN A 260 -5.15 14.91 11.42
N ARG A 261 -5.90 15.97 11.12
CA ARG A 261 -6.60 16.77 12.14
C ARG A 261 -7.60 15.93 12.94
N VAL A 262 -8.36 15.04 12.28
CA VAL A 262 -9.26 14.09 12.93
C VAL A 262 -8.49 13.07 13.78
N TYR A 263 -7.43 12.46 13.25
CA TYR A 263 -6.69 11.44 14.02
C TYR A 263 -5.92 12.04 15.20
N CYS A 264 -5.39 13.26 15.07
CA CYS A 264 -4.82 14.03 16.18
C CYS A 264 -5.85 14.46 17.23
N GLY A 265 -7.15 14.23 16.99
CA GLY A 265 -8.22 14.49 17.94
C GLY A 265 -8.64 15.96 18.03
N GLU A 266 -8.50 16.72 16.94
CA GLU A 266 -9.02 18.09 16.90
C GLU A 266 -10.55 18.09 17.05
N GLY A 267 -11.03 18.73 18.12
CA GLY A 267 -12.43 18.70 18.52
C GLY A 267 -13.32 19.68 17.74
N GLU A 268 -14.08 20.49 18.48
CA GLU A 268 -15.16 21.33 17.92
C GLU A 268 -14.70 22.39 16.91
N SER A 269 -13.43 22.82 16.94
CA SER A 269 -12.89 23.78 15.96
C SER A 269 -12.95 23.24 14.53
N LEU A 270 -12.75 21.94 14.35
CA LEU A 270 -12.72 21.28 13.05
C LEU A 270 -14.12 21.04 12.47
N LEU A 271 -15.17 21.01 13.29
CA LEU A 271 -16.48 20.49 12.90
C LEU A 271 -17.08 21.21 11.69
N ALA A 272 -16.97 22.55 11.65
CA ALA A 272 -17.52 23.34 10.55
C ALA A 272 -16.80 23.04 9.24
N GLU A 273 -15.47 23.08 9.24
CA GLU A 273 -14.62 22.80 8.08
C GLU A 273 -14.83 21.36 7.58
N LEU A 274 -14.89 20.38 8.48
CA LEU A 274 -15.10 18.99 8.13
C LEU A 274 -16.49 18.76 7.50
N CYS A 275 -17.51 19.45 8.01
CA CYS A 275 -18.85 19.40 7.43
C CYS A 275 -18.91 20.05 6.03
N ASP A 276 -18.17 21.14 5.82
CA ASP A 276 -18.12 21.80 4.53
C ASP A 276 -17.31 20.98 3.51
N TYR A 277 -16.18 20.40 3.92
CA TYR A 277 -15.43 19.43 3.12
C TYR A 277 -16.31 18.24 2.69
N TRP A 278 -17.06 17.64 3.62
CA TRP A 278 -17.96 16.53 3.29
C TRP A 278 -19.06 16.91 2.29
N ARG A 279 -19.53 18.17 2.32
CA ARG A 279 -20.55 18.66 1.37
C ARG A 279 -19.97 18.85 -0.03
N GLU A 280 -18.74 19.34 -0.11
CA GLU A 280 -18.05 19.61 -1.37
C GLU A 280 -17.56 18.33 -2.02
N TYR A 281 -16.98 17.42 -1.23
CA TYR A 281 -16.38 16.16 -1.69
C TYR A 281 -16.97 14.94 -0.96
N PRO A 282 -18.27 14.62 -1.18
CA PRO A 282 -18.88 13.46 -0.55
C PRO A 282 -18.28 12.16 -1.08
N SER A 283 -17.56 11.43 -0.21
CA SER A 283 -16.90 10.17 -0.54
C SER A 283 -16.93 9.18 0.61
N THR A 284 -16.65 7.90 0.34
CA THR A 284 -16.47 6.87 1.38
C THR A 284 -15.38 7.24 2.38
N GLN A 285 -14.34 7.94 1.92
CA GLN A 285 -13.24 8.42 2.76
C GLN A 285 -13.70 9.58 3.66
N ALA A 286 -14.41 10.57 3.11
CA ALA A 286 -14.98 11.66 3.90
C ALA A 286 -15.99 11.17 4.95
N ASP A 287 -16.78 10.14 4.63
CA ASP A 287 -17.66 9.48 5.59
C ASP A 287 -16.89 8.87 6.76
N ALA A 288 -15.77 8.21 6.47
CA ALA A 288 -14.94 7.58 7.49
C ALA A 288 -14.36 8.64 8.45
N LEU A 289 -13.93 9.79 7.93
CA LEU A 289 -13.47 10.92 8.74
C LEU A 289 -14.59 11.48 9.62
N MET A 290 -15.77 11.72 9.06
CA MET A 290 -16.94 12.21 9.80
C MET A 290 -17.35 11.24 10.91
N LEU A 291 -17.38 9.94 10.62
CA LEU A 291 -17.69 8.89 11.60
C LEU A 291 -16.62 8.83 12.70
N GLN A 292 -15.34 8.90 12.33
CA GLN A 292 -14.23 8.89 13.28
C GLN A 292 -14.30 10.09 14.23
N TRP A 293 -14.45 11.29 13.69
CA TRP A 293 -14.59 12.52 14.48
C TRP A 293 -15.82 12.45 15.40
N CYS A 294 -16.95 11.99 14.86
CA CYS A 294 -18.19 11.82 15.61
C CYS A 294 -18.03 10.83 16.76
N ARG A 295 -17.29 9.73 16.55
CA ARG A 295 -16.96 8.76 17.62
C ARG A 295 -16.07 9.36 18.71
N GLN A 296 -15.17 10.28 18.38
CA GLN A 296 -14.28 10.91 19.36
C GLN A 296 -15.01 11.99 20.19
N HIS A 297 -15.85 12.81 19.55
CA HIS A 297 -16.35 14.05 20.14
C HIS A 297 -17.86 14.09 20.36
N ARG A 298 -18.66 13.39 19.54
CA ARG A 298 -20.14 13.52 19.52
C ARG A 298 -20.85 12.17 19.30
N VAL A 299 -20.54 11.19 20.17
CA VAL A 299 -20.94 9.78 20.02
C VAL A 299 -22.44 9.57 19.76
N ASP A 300 -23.31 10.35 20.39
CA ASP A 300 -24.76 10.21 20.19
C ASP A 300 -25.28 10.67 18.82
N TYR A 301 -24.47 11.37 18.03
CA TYR A 301 -24.80 11.64 16.63
C TYR A 301 -24.40 10.49 15.71
N TYR A 302 -23.55 9.55 16.16
CA TYR A 302 -22.99 8.51 15.31
C TYR A 302 -24.05 7.65 14.63
N PRO A 303 -25.08 7.11 15.32
CA PRO A 303 -26.12 6.30 14.65
C PRO A 303 -26.91 7.10 13.60
N LEU A 304 -27.17 8.37 13.88
CA LEU A 304 -27.87 9.28 12.97
C LEU A 304 -27.00 9.61 11.74
N LEU A 305 -25.70 9.79 11.94
CA LEU A 305 -24.74 10.01 10.88
C LEU A 305 -24.59 8.78 9.98
N VAL A 306 -24.60 7.57 10.54
CA VAL A 306 -24.61 6.33 9.74
C VAL A 306 -25.85 6.25 8.85
N MET A 307 -27.04 6.58 9.38
CA MET A 307 -28.28 6.63 8.57
C MET A 307 -28.20 7.72 7.49
N MET A 308 -27.61 8.86 7.81
CA MET A 308 -27.38 9.96 6.87
C MET A 308 -26.50 9.52 5.68
N ILE A 309 -25.42 8.78 5.97
CA ILE A 309 -24.50 8.25 4.96
C ILE A 309 -25.20 7.19 4.09
N GLU A 310 -25.93 6.25 4.69
CA GLU A 310 -26.70 5.25 3.94
C GLU A 310 -27.72 5.92 3.00
N ALA A 311 -28.39 6.98 3.45
CA ALA A 311 -29.35 7.72 2.63
C ALA A 311 -28.72 8.40 1.41
N ARG A 312 -27.45 8.84 1.53
CA ARG A 312 -26.73 9.44 0.39
C ARG A 312 -26.49 8.43 -0.71
N ASP A 313 -26.14 7.20 -0.33
CA ASP A 313 -25.76 6.14 -1.27
C ASP A 313 -27.00 5.54 -1.98
N LEU A 314 -28.21 5.84 -1.52
CA LEU A 314 -29.47 5.28 -2.01
C LEU A 314 -30.22 6.28 -2.88
N VAL A 315 -29.65 6.56 -4.05
CA VAL A 315 -30.25 7.34 -5.13
C VAL A 315 -30.39 6.47 -6.39
N ASN A 316 -31.37 6.77 -7.23
CA ASN A 316 -31.52 6.11 -8.53
C ASN A 316 -30.57 6.70 -9.59
N ASP A 317 -30.59 6.17 -10.81
CA ASP A 317 -29.76 6.63 -11.93
C ASP A 317 -29.99 8.11 -12.31
N GLN A 318 -31.10 8.71 -11.85
CA GLN A 318 -31.42 10.14 -12.04
C GLN A 318 -31.01 11.00 -10.84
N GLY A 319 -30.32 10.43 -9.85
CA GLY A 319 -29.95 11.10 -8.60
C GLY A 319 -31.13 11.34 -7.64
N LYS A 320 -32.32 10.79 -7.93
CA LYS A 320 -33.47 10.91 -7.03
C LYS A 320 -33.33 9.93 -5.86
N PRO A 321 -33.57 10.38 -4.62
CA PRO A 321 -33.59 9.51 -3.45
C PRO A 321 -34.50 8.29 -3.62
N LEU A 322 -33.98 7.10 -3.31
CA LEU A 322 -34.76 5.87 -3.24
C LEU A 322 -35.42 5.76 -1.88
N LEU A 323 -36.63 5.19 -1.86
CA LEU A 323 -37.26 4.77 -0.62
C LEU A 323 -36.54 3.52 -0.10
N TYR A 324 -36.01 3.60 1.12
CA TYR A 324 -35.39 2.47 1.79
C TYR A 324 -35.66 2.53 3.29
N VAL A 325 -35.53 1.38 3.95
CA VAL A 325 -35.54 1.28 5.41
C VAL A 325 -34.08 1.21 5.89
N PRO A 326 -33.63 2.13 6.76
CA PRO A 326 -32.27 2.13 7.27
C PRO A 326 -31.84 0.80 7.88
N GLY A 327 -30.58 0.43 7.66
CA GLY A 327 -29.99 -0.81 8.17
C GLY A 327 -29.98 -1.97 7.17
N ASP A 328 -30.18 -1.72 5.89
CA ASP A 328 -30.17 -2.75 4.86
C ASP A 328 -28.76 -3.02 4.31
N SER A 329 -27.89 -2.00 4.25
CA SER A 329 -26.53 -2.16 3.76
C SER A 329 -25.62 -2.87 4.78
N ALA A 330 -24.70 -3.71 4.28
CA ALA A 330 -23.69 -4.37 5.12
C ALA A 330 -22.76 -3.35 5.81
N ARG A 331 -22.44 -2.26 5.10
CA ARG A 331 -21.63 -1.13 5.62
C ARG A 331 -22.30 -0.45 6.81
N THR A 332 -23.60 -0.14 6.71
CA THR A 332 -24.38 0.40 7.83
C THR A 332 -24.32 -0.51 9.03
N ARG A 333 -24.59 -1.81 8.84
CA ARG A 333 -24.59 -2.79 9.95
C ARG A 333 -23.23 -2.86 10.61
N PHE A 334 -22.14 -2.87 9.84
CA PHE A 334 -20.78 -2.88 10.36
C PHE A 334 -20.51 -1.69 11.30
N HIS A 335 -20.75 -0.46 10.85
CA HIS A 335 -20.56 0.74 11.67
C HIS A 335 -21.45 0.76 12.92
N LEU A 336 -22.68 0.28 12.81
CA LEU A 336 -23.60 0.18 13.94
C LEU A 336 -23.16 -0.87 14.97
N TYR A 337 -22.57 -1.98 14.55
CA TYR A 337 -21.95 -2.94 15.47
C TYR A 337 -20.68 -2.36 16.13
N GLU A 338 -19.86 -1.61 15.40
CA GLU A 338 -18.65 -0.98 15.94
C GLU A 338 -18.95 0.02 17.07
N ILE A 339 -20.08 0.75 16.99
CA ILE A 339 -20.44 1.75 18.00
C ILE A 339 -21.25 1.19 19.17
N LEU A 340 -21.91 0.03 19.01
CA LEU A 340 -22.75 -0.56 20.06
C LEU A 340 -21.96 -0.90 21.33
N SER A 341 -20.68 -1.27 21.15
CA SER A 341 -19.74 -1.57 22.24
C SER A 341 -19.16 -0.32 22.91
N ASP A 342 -19.44 0.88 22.40
CA ASP A 342 -18.91 2.12 22.96
C ASP A 342 -19.67 2.51 24.24
N GLU A 343 -18.94 2.68 25.34
CA GLU A 343 -19.53 3.01 26.64
C GLU A 343 -20.16 4.40 26.65
N LYS A 344 -19.63 5.32 25.82
CA LYS A 344 -20.08 6.72 25.74
C LYS A 344 -21.42 6.89 25.02
N LEU A 345 -21.87 5.89 24.27
CA LEU A 345 -23.15 5.95 23.57
C LEU A 345 -24.30 5.94 24.59
N SER A 346 -25.24 6.87 24.50
CA SER A 346 -26.40 6.94 25.39
C SER A 346 -27.32 5.72 25.24
N ALA A 347 -28.20 5.50 26.22
CA ALA A 347 -29.27 4.50 26.11
C ALA A 347 -30.19 4.77 24.90
N LEU A 348 -30.43 6.05 24.61
CA LEU A 348 -31.17 6.52 23.44
C LEU A 348 -30.48 6.06 22.13
N GLY A 349 -29.18 6.31 22.04
CA GLY A 349 -28.30 5.85 20.97
C GLY A 349 -28.36 4.35 20.75
N ARG A 350 -28.13 3.57 21.82
CA ARG A 350 -28.16 2.10 21.77
C ARG A 350 -29.50 1.57 21.30
N SER A 351 -30.60 2.17 21.76
CA SER A 351 -31.95 1.77 21.35
C SER A 351 -32.18 1.94 19.84
N LEU A 352 -31.73 3.06 19.25
CA LEU A 352 -31.81 3.27 17.81
C LEU A 352 -30.96 2.26 17.04
N VAL A 353 -29.71 2.05 17.48
CA VAL A 353 -28.81 1.06 16.87
C VAL A 353 -29.47 -0.32 16.86
N GLU A 354 -30.00 -0.77 17.99
CA GLU A 354 -30.71 -2.06 18.08
C GLU A 354 -31.92 -2.11 17.13
N MET A 355 -32.72 -1.06 17.04
CA MET A 355 -33.86 -1.04 16.11
C MET A 355 -33.41 -1.14 14.65
N VAL A 356 -32.36 -0.41 14.25
CA VAL A 356 -31.85 -0.45 12.87
C VAL A 356 -31.34 -1.86 12.55
N LEU A 357 -30.54 -2.46 13.43
CA LEU A 357 -30.00 -3.81 13.25
C LEU A 357 -31.09 -4.89 13.21
N HIS A 358 -32.19 -4.71 13.95
CA HIS A 358 -33.31 -5.66 14.00
C HIS A 358 -34.50 -5.27 13.11
N LYS A 359 -34.31 -4.38 12.13
CA LYS A 359 -35.34 -3.94 11.16
C LYS A 359 -36.63 -3.46 11.84
N GLY A 360 -36.50 -2.58 12.82
CA GLY A 360 -37.62 -1.96 13.53
C GLY A 360 -38.30 -2.81 14.60
N ARG A 361 -37.82 -4.05 14.85
CA ARG A 361 -38.30 -4.86 15.98
C ARG A 361 -37.97 -4.19 17.32
N LYS A 362 -38.72 -4.56 18.37
CA LYS A 362 -38.57 -3.96 19.71
C LYS A 362 -37.11 -4.12 20.20
N PRO A 363 -36.43 -3.03 20.55
CA PRO A 363 -35.10 -3.09 21.14
C PRO A 363 -35.18 -3.64 22.57
N ARG A 364 -34.06 -4.15 23.09
CA ARG A 364 -33.92 -4.58 24.49
C ARG A 364 -34.03 -3.38 25.42
N ILE A 365 -33.39 -2.29 25.02
CA ILE A 365 -33.50 -0.99 25.68
C ILE A 365 -34.61 -0.25 24.96
N SER A 366 -35.79 -0.13 25.58
CA SER A 366 -36.84 0.70 25.00
C SER A 366 -36.33 2.14 24.91
N LEU A 367 -36.65 2.84 23.81
CA LEU A 367 -36.72 4.29 23.80
C LEU A 367 -37.81 4.69 24.80
N THR A 368 -37.47 4.65 26.10
CA THR A 368 -38.21 5.37 27.13
C THR A 368 -38.26 6.83 26.67
N ARG A 369 -39.35 7.52 26.99
CA ARG A 369 -39.54 8.94 26.67
C ARG A 369 -38.51 9.78 27.42
N ASP A 370 -37.24 9.64 27.05
CA ASP A 370 -36.14 10.47 27.47
C ASP A 370 -36.22 11.76 26.65
N THR A 371 -37.36 12.45 26.85
CA THR A 371 -37.69 13.72 26.21
C THR A 371 -36.77 14.83 26.68
N GLU A 372 -35.96 14.57 27.71
CA GLU A 372 -34.95 15.47 28.24
C GLU A 372 -33.66 15.44 27.41
N HIS A 373 -33.39 14.34 26.70
CA HIS A 373 -32.20 14.25 25.86
C HIS A 373 -32.25 15.24 24.69
N THR A 374 -31.20 16.06 24.52
CA THR A 374 -31.14 17.11 23.49
C THR A 374 -31.40 16.60 22.07
N LEU A 375 -30.98 15.38 21.76
CA LEU A 375 -31.17 14.76 20.44
C LEU A 375 -32.50 14.01 20.28
N TRP A 376 -33.34 13.94 21.32
CA TRP A 376 -34.61 13.21 21.29
C TRP A 376 -35.45 13.46 20.03
N PRO A 377 -35.64 14.71 19.56
CA PRO A 377 -36.43 14.96 18.35
C PRO A 377 -35.87 14.27 17.09
N LEU A 378 -34.55 14.25 16.92
CA LEU A 378 -33.91 13.57 15.78
C LEU A 378 -34.08 12.06 15.89
N TYR A 379 -33.89 11.50 17.08
CA TYR A 379 -34.07 10.09 17.36
C TYR A 379 -35.51 9.62 17.14
N LEU A 380 -36.49 10.45 17.48
CA LEU A 380 -37.91 10.14 17.25
C LEU A 380 -38.22 10.00 15.76
N VAL A 381 -37.73 10.93 14.94
CA VAL A 381 -37.91 10.88 13.48
C VAL A 381 -37.15 9.70 12.89
N ALA A 382 -35.89 9.49 13.29
CA ALA A 382 -35.09 8.34 12.85
C ALA A 382 -35.76 7.00 13.18
N LYS A 383 -36.32 6.87 14.38
CA LYS A 383 -37.11 5.69 14.79
C LYS A 383 -38.29 5.43 13.86
N GLN A 384 -39.09 6.45 13.55
CA GLN A 384 -40.24 6.30 12.67
C GLN A 384 -39.83 5.81 11.28
N LEU A 385 -38.75 6.38 10.73
CA LEU A 385 -38.19 5.95 9.44
C LEU A 385 -37.71 4.49 9.46
N VAL A 386 -37.03 4.06 10.54
CA VAL A 386 -36.59 2.66 10.72
C VAL A 386 -37.78 1.69 10.84
N GLN A 387 -38.91 2.15 11.35
CA GLN A 387 -40.15 1.39 11.42
C GLN A 387 -40.96 1.43 10.11
N ALA A 388 -40.42 2.01 9.04
CA ALA A 388 -41.10 2.27 7.78
C ALA A 388 -42.41 3.06 7.96
N CYS A 389 -42.47 3.92 8.98
CA CYS A 389 -43.57 4.82 9.24
C CYS A 389 -43.25 6.21 8.72
N GLN A 390 -44.25 6.88 8.16
CA GLN A 390 -44.15 8.30 7.81
C GLN A 390 -44.06 9.12 9.11
N PRO A 391 -43.02 9.96 9.29
CA PRO A 391 -42.94 10.87 10.42
C PRO A 391 -44.11 11.85 10.42
N THR A 392 -44.69 12.09 11.60
CA THR A 392 -45.80 13.05 11.75
C THR A 392 -45.29 14.48 11.72
N GLU A 393 -46.13 15.43 11.30
CA GLU A 393 -45.77 16.85 11.30
C GLU A 393 -45.32 17.34 12.70
N GLU A 394 -45.97 16.86 13.76
CA GLU A 394 -45.58 17.12 15.16
C GLU A 394 -44.16 16.64 15.49
N SER A 395 -43.70 15.54 14.89
CA SER A 395 -42.33 15.03 15.08
C SER A 395 -41.30 15.77 14.23
N LEU A 396 -41.71 16.33 13.08
CA LEU A 396 -40.84 17.06 12.16
C LEU A 396 -40.64 18.52 12.59
N MET A 397 -41.69 19.18 13.11
CA MET A 397 -41.64 20.60 13.49
C MET A 397 -40.46 20.94 14.41
N PRO A 398 -40.14 20.18 15.48
CA PRO A 398 -39.04 20.51 16.38
C PRO A 398 -37.65 20.38 15.75
N ILE A 399 -37.48 19.56 14.72
CA ILE A 399 -36.18 19.44 14.01
C ILE A 399 -36.07 20.49 12.90
N VAL A 400 -37.17 20.83 12.23
CA VAL A 400 -37.20 21.91 11.23
C VAL A 400 -36.84 23.23 11.87
N SER A 401 -37.39 23.56 13.05
CA SER A 401 -37.09 24.81 13.76
C SER A 401 -35.61 24.95 14.14
N ARG A 402 -34.84 23.85 14.22
CA ARG A 402 -33.40 23.90 14.51
C ARG A 402 -32.56 24.29 13.30
N LEU A 403 -33.08 24.13 12.08
CA LEU A 403 -32.39 24.58 10.86
C LEU A 403 -32.35 26.10 10.75
N ASP A 404 -33.33 26.77 11.37
CA ASP A 404 -33.50 28.23 11.35
C ASP A 404 -32.78 28.94 12.52
N ALA A 405 -32.22 28.17 13.47
CA ALA A 405 -31.48 28.73 14.59
C ALA A 405 -30.16 29.37 14.13
N GLU A 406 -29.84 30.55 14.65
CA GLU A 406 -28.59 31.28 14.32
C GLU A 406 -27.34 30.45 14.64
N ASN A 407 -27.34 29.75 15.78
CA ASN A 407 -26.22 28.92 16.24
C ASN A 407 -26.41 27.43 15.92
N ARG A 408 -26.95 27.11 14.74
CA ARG A 408 -27.19 25.71 14.36
C ARG A 408 -25.88 24.92 14.25
N CYS A 409 -25.87 23.71 14.81
CA CYS A 409 -24.75 22.79 14.67
C CYS A 409 -24.63 22.33 13.19
N PRO A 410 -23.45 22.46 12.53
CA PRO A 410 -23.27 22.08 11.13
C PRO A 410 -23.59 20.60 10.84
N LEU A 411 -23.13 19.70 11.72
CA LEU A 411 -23.39 18.26 11.65
C LEU A 411 -24.89 17.95 11.82
N GLU A 412 -25.52 18.58 12.81
CA GLU A 412 -26.95 18.39 13.04
C GLU A 412 -27.78 18.87 11.84
N ALA A 413 -27.40 19.99 11.22
CA ALA A 413 -28.07 20.48 10.03
C ALA A 413 -27.95 19.52 8.84
N LEU A 414 -26.80 18.85 8.66
CA LEU A 414 -26.63 17.80 7.65
C LEU A 414 -27.56 16.61 7.90
N ILE A 415 -27.62 16.14 9.14
CA ILE A 415 -28.47 15.01 9.56
C ILE A 415 -29.95 15.36 9.36
N ILE A 416 -30.40 16.52 9.86
CA ILE A 416 -31.80 16.95 9.75
C ILE A 416 -32.22 17.02 8.28
N ARG A 417 -31.41 17.64 7.40
CA ARG A 417 -31.73 17.72 5.96
C ARG A 417 -31.94 16.35 5.35
N ARG A 418 -31.13 15.35 5.71
CA ARG A 418 -31.27 13.99 5.19
C ARG A 418 -32.48 13.26 5.76
N LEU A 419 -32.77 13.41 7.05
CA LEU A 419 -33.99 12.89 7.67
C LEU A 419 -35.25 13.46 7.00
N LEU A 420 -35.26 14.76 6.70
CA LEU A 420 -36.38 15.43 6.02
C LEU A 420 -36.58 14.94 4.59
N ILE A 421 -35.49 14.78 3.82
CA ILE A 421 -35.56 14.21 2.47
C ILE A 421 -36.15 12.79 2.52
N GLN A 422 -35.70 11.96 3.46
CA GLN A 422 -36.21 10.59 3.60
C GLN A 422 -37.68 10.57 4.01
N ALA A 423 -38.08 11.46 4.94
CA ALA A 423 -39.48 11.60 5.36
C ALA A 423 -40.39 12.00 4.18
N ALA A 424 -39.94 12.92 3.32
CA ALA A 424 -40.69 13.36 2.14
C ALA A 424 -40.92 12.21 1.14
N ASN A 425 -39.94 11.31 0.96
CA ASN A 425 -40.08 10.16 0.05
C ASN A 425 -41.16 9.16 0.48
N PHE A 426 -41.48 9.08 1.79
CA PHE A 426 -42.61 8.27 2.27
C PHE A 426 -43.97 8.89 1.90
N THR A 427 -44.04 10.22 1.73
CA THR A 427 -45.25 10.93 1.32
C THR A 427 -45.58 10.71 -0.15
N GLU A 428 -44.57 10.80 -1.04
CA GLU A 428 -44.80 10.69 -2.49
C GLU A 428 -45.42 9.35 -2.90
N LYS A 429 -45.08 8.24 -2.22
CA LYS A 429 -45.62 6.91 -2.52
C LYS A 429 -47.10 6.75 -2.16
N GLN A 430 -47.62 7.53 -1.21
CA GLN A 430 -49.07 7.53 -0.90
C GLN A 430 -49.88 8.31 -1.94
N THR A 431 -49.24 9.25 -2.65
CA THR A 431 -49.87 10.07 -3.70
C THR A 431 -49.73 9.48 -5.11
N VAL A 432 -49.04 8.35 -5.29
CA VAL A 432 -49.07 7.64 -6.58
C VAL A 432 -50.48 7.08 -6.78
N GLU A 433 -51.24 7.78 -7.63
CA GLU A 433 -52.60 7.40 -8.08
C GLU A 433 -52.65 5.93 -8.49
N PRO A 434 -53.79 5.24 -8.24
CA PRO A 434 -53.90 3.81 -8.52
C PRO A 434 -53.63 3.57 -10.00
N GLU A 435 -52.67 2.67 -10.29
CA GLU A 435 -52.45 2.16 -11.64
C GLU A 435 -53.79 1.85 -12.30
N PRO A 436 -54.04 2.31 -13.53
CA PRO A 436 -55.32 2.14 -14.17
C PRO A 436 -55.62 0.63 -14.23
N GLN A 437 -56.77 0.27 -13.66
CA GLN A 437 -57.25 -1.11 -13.64
C GLN A 437 -57.09 -1.72 -15.04
N PRO A 438 -56.45 -2.90 -15.16
CA PRO A 438 -56.19 -3.49 -16.45
C PRO A 438 -57.53 -3.72 -17.15
N GLN A 439 -57.73 -3.02 -18.27
CA GLN A 439 -58.85 -3.29 -19.16
C GLN A 439 -58.79 -4.77 -19.53
N PRO A 440 -59.92 -5.50 -19.46
CA PRO A 440 -59.93 -6.94 -19.66
C PRO A 440 -59.44 -7.24 -21.07
N MET A 441 -58.25 -7.83 -21.15
CA MET A 441 -57.69 -8.34 -22.38
C MET A 441 -58.65 -9.40 -22.95
N PRO A 442 -58.89 -9.42 -24.27
CA PRO A 442 -59.74 -10.43 -24.88
C PRO A 442 -59.14 -11.81 -24.60
N VAL A 443 -60.03 -12.72 -24.21
CA VAL A 443 -59.75 -14.15 -24.02
C VAL A 443 -59.20 -14.69 -25.34
N ASP A 444 -57.89 -14.91 -25.40
CA ASP A 444 -57.28 -15.68 -26.48
C ASP A 444 -56.81 -17.01 -25.91
N ASP A 445 -57.52 -18.05 -26.33
CA ASP A 445 -57.32 -19.43 -25.96
C ASP A 445 -56.01 -19.94 -26.57
N GLY A 446 -55.00 -20.19 -25.73
CA GLY A 446 -53.96 -21.17 -26.02
C GLY A 446 -52.52 -20.66 -26.00
N GLY A 447 -51.74 -21.15 -25.03
CA GLY A 447 -50.28 -21.15 -25.12
C GLY A 447 -49.58 -21.03 -23.76
N PRO A 448 -48.99 -22.11 -23.21
CA PRO A 448 -48.52 -22.14 -21.83
C PRO A 448 -47.08 -21.62 -21.68
N GLY A 449 -46.86 -20.84 -20.60
CA GLY A 449 -45.85 -21.18 -19.60
C GLY A 449 -44.36 -20.97 -19.93
N CYS A 450 -43.71 -20.19 -19.06
CA CYS A 450 -42.31 -20.37 -18.66
C CYS A 450 -41.18 -19.86 -19.57
N LEU A 451 -41.38 -18.78 -20.34
CA LEU A 451 -40.27 -18.07 -21.01
C LEU A 451 -39.82 -16.77 -20.30
N GLY A 452 -40.56 -16.30 -19.28
CA GLY A 452 -40.19 -15.09 -18.52
C GLY A 452 -39.02 -15.27 -17.54
N ILE A 453 -38.78 -16.49 -17.04
CA ILE A 453 -37.78 -16.74 -15.98
C ILE A 453 -36.36 -16.89 -16.56
N ILE A 454 -36.21 -17.27 -17.83
CA ILE A 454 -34.89 -17.50 -18.45
C ILE A 454 -34.16 -16.17 -18.77
N LYS A 455 -34.87 -15.06 -18.97
CA LYS A 455 -34.23 -13.77 -19.24
C LYS A 455 -33.46 -13.18 -18.06
N ILE A 456 -33.84 -13.49 -16.81
CA ILE A 456 -33.18 -12.91 -15.62
C ILE A 456 -31.82 -13.58 -15.36
N ILE A 457 -31.70 -14.89 -15.62
CA ILE A 457 -30.43 -15.61 -15.41
C ILE A 457 -29.37 -15.18 -16.45
N PHE A 458 -29.78 -14.83 -17.67
CA PHE A 458 -28.83 -14.41 -18.71
C PHE A 458 -28.18 -13.04 -18.43
N TYR A 459 -28.88 -12.11 -17.77
CA TYR A 459 -28.32 -10.79 -17.44
C TYR A 459 -27.24 -10.85 -16.36
N ILE A 460 -27.34 -11.79 -15.41
CA ILE A 460 -26.33 -11.95 -14.36
C ILE A 460 -25.00 -12.48 -14.94
N PHE A 461 -25.07 -13.36 -15.95
CA PHE A 461 -23.86 -13.90 -16.58
C PHE A 461 -23.13 -12.90 -17.49
N ILE A 462 -23.87 -12.00 -18.16
CA ILE A 462 -23.22 -10.98 -19.02
C ILE A 462 -22.43 -9.97 -18.18
N PHE A 463 -22.91 -9.58 -17.00
CA PHE A 463 -22.18 -8.63 -16.14
C PHE A 463 -20.94 -9.25 -15.49
N ALA A 464 -20.99 -10.52 -15.07
CA ALA A 464 -19.81 -11.20 -14.55
C ALA A 464 -18.73 -11.38 -15.64
N GLY A 465 -19.11 -11.62 -16.90
CA GLY A 465 -18.18 -11.76 -18.01
C GLY A 465 -17.51 -10.45 -18.44
N LEU A 466 -18.18 -9.30 -18.28
CA LEU A 466 -17.61 -8.01 -18.69
C LEU A 466 -16.53 -7.51 -17.72
N ILE A 467 -16.70 -7.76 -16.41
CA ILE A 467 -15.70 -7.39 -15.39
C ILE A 467 -14.40 -8.20 -15.59
N GLY A 468 -14.51 -9.46 -16.00
CA GLY A 468 -13.35 -10.30 -16.30
C GLY A 468 -12.50 -9.81 -17.48
N LYS A 469 -13.08 -9.08 -18.44
CA LYS A 469 -12.33 -8.57 -19.61
C LYS A 469 -11.66 -7.22 -19.37
N ILE A 470 -12.19 -6.38 -18.47
CA ILE A 470 -11.57 -5.08 -18.18
C ILE A 470 -10.27 -5.26 -17.36
N LEU A 471 -10.20 -6.30 -16.52
CA LEU A 471 -8.99 -6.60 -15.75
C LEU A 471 -7.82 -7.12 -16.60
N HIS A 472 -8.06 -7.60 -17.82
CA HIS A 472 -6.99 -8.08 -18.71
C HIS A 472 -6.43 -6.98 -19.64
N LEU A 473 -6.96 -5.76 -19.58
CA LEU A 473 -6.45 -4.63 -20.38
C LEU A 473 -5.57 -3.67 -19.57
N PHE A 474 -5.33 -3.95 -18.28
CA PHE A 474 -4.45 -3.16 -17.42
C PHE A 474 -3.40 -3.99 -16.67
N GLY A 475 -3.17 -5.23 -17.09
CA GLY A 475 -1.94 -5.98 -16.83
C GLY A 475 -1.19 -6.11 -18.15
#